data_AF-F9WLN2-F1
#
_entry.id   AF-F9WLN2-F1
#
_cell.length_a   1.000
_cell.length_b   1.000
_cell.length_c   1.000
_cell.angle_alpha   90.00
_cell.angle_beta   90.00
_cell.angle_gamma   90.00
#
_symmetry.space_group_name_H-M   'P 1'
#
loop_
_entity.id
_entity.type
_entity.pdbx_description
1 polymer ?
#
loop_
_entity_poly.entity_id
_entity_poly.type
_entity_poly.pdbx_seq_one_letter_code
_entity_poly.pdbx_strand_id
1 'polypeptide(L)'
;MLLQWPDIFSLCRSGFATCLDIADDAVLRMIRLLHETGATEGFEFACELVQRLPETVPSTVIQLASVEKASVLAIALISFRSSSAICALGPFEKWMPELLAAVCDERRCALAMQGLSALCLHAPGAYRALLEQSRGLGPEGQLAVCSAIVRGLYASGAVGEAEAIAGNLLAPQLNTKDGKRSGDVLTASFLFNVRELKKCVTLLPVLVAVARSAVTTSPELLQCLAQLLRDKPAELEFDCNEVLHLVRHLPPDQAPEPLNDALVECLSSALAWVGASAGLAGVLSPPGGVFQAVLHGVRSPRLQIRCASLQLLTCVASLLLEGSEQTEGDHRCKDDFMGIRAQVLKITQVALGDHKRLVRQRAAQCRQLWFKLRY
;
A
#
# COMPACT_ATOMS: atom_id res chain seq x y z
N MET A 1 -31.24 8.17 4.31
CA MET A 1 -30.14 7.37 3.74
C MET A 1 -29.83 6.27 4.74
N LEU A 2 -30.27 5.04 4.51
CA LEU A 2 -29.98 3.92 5.43
C LEU A 2 -28.52 3.52 5.21
N LEU A 3 -27.66 3.75 6.19
CA LEU A 3 -26.29 3.22 6.19
C LEU A 3 -26.40 1.69 6.18
N GLN A 4 -26.05 1.06 5.06
CA GLN A 4 -25.81 -0.38 5.03
C GLN A 4 -24.47 -0.61 5.73
N TRP A 5 -24.54 -1.03 6.99
CA TRP A 5 -23.36 -1.47 7.73
C TRP A 5 -22.94 -2.85 7.20
N PRO A 6 -21.68 -3.03 6.77
CA PRO A 6 -21.22 -4.29 6.18
C PRO A 6 -21.20 -5.44 7.20
N ASP A 7 -21.04 -5.14 8.49
CA ASP A 7 -21.01 -6.12 9.58
C ASP A 7 -21.41 -5.51 10.94
N ILE A 8 -21.60 -6.38 11.95
CA ILE A 8 -22.02 -6.01 13.31
C ILE A 8 -20.95 -5.20 14.07
N PHE A 9 -19.67 -5.44 13.82
CA PHE A 9 -18.57 -4.72 14.46
C PHE A 9 -18.45 -3.29 13.92
N SER A 10 -18.71 -3.08 12.63
CA SER A 10 -18.80 -1.76 11.99
C SER A 10 -19.91 -0.91 12.63
N LEU A 11 -21.08 -1.52 12.91
CA LEU A 11 -22.15 -0.87 13.66
C LEU A 11 -21.71 -0.54 15.11
N CYS A 12 -21.08 -1.50 15.80
CA CYS A 12 -20.60 -1.29 17.16
C CYS A 12 -19.56 -0.15 17.23
N ARG A 13 -18.61 -0.09 16.29
CA ARG A 13 -17.62 0.98 16.18
C ARG A 13 -18.28 2.34 15.96
N SER A 14 -19.24 2.41 15.04
CA SER A 14 -19.97 3.67 14.83
C SER A 14 -20.68 4.13 16.09
N GLY A 15 -21.36 3.22 16.81
CA GLY A 15 -22.01 3.54 18.08
C GLY A 15 -21.00 3.95 19.17
N PHE A 16 -19.87 3.27 19.23
CA PHE A 16 -18.79 3.54 20.18
C PHE A 16 -18.12 4.88 19.93
N ALA A 17 -17.88 5.25 18.67
CA ALA A 17 -17.31 6.53 18.28
C ALA A 17 -18.22 7.72 18.62
N THR A 18 -19.55 7.54 18.58
CA THR A 18 -20.52 8.58 18.95
C THR A 18 -20.72 8.77 20.45
N CYS A 19 -20.31 7.79 21.26
CA CYS A 19 -20.47 7.82 22.71
C CYS A 19 -19.15 8.22 23.37
N LEU A 20 -19.07 9.47 23.85
CA LEU A 20 -17.88 9.98 24.54
C LEU A 20 -17.75 9.38 25.95
N ASP A 21 -18.87 9.23 26.67
CA ASP A 21 -18.92 8.78 28.07
C ASP A 21 -19.45 7.34 28.18
N ILE A 22 -18.57 6.37 27.94
CA ILE A 22 -18.87 4.95 28.17
C ILE A 22 -18.22 4.52 29.48
N ALA A 23 -19.01 3.98 30.40
CA ALA A 23 -18.51 3.47 31.67
C ALA A 23 -17.53 2.29 31.45
N ASP A 24 -16.47 2.22 32.26
CA ASP A 24 -15.43 1.19 32.19
C ASP A 24 -16.02 -0.24 32.23
N ASP A 25 -17.05 -0.47 33.04
CA ASP A 25 -17.75 -1.75 33.12
C ASP A 25 -18.40 -2.17 31.79
N ALA A 26 -18.89 -1.19 31.01
CA ALA A 26 -19.45 -1.47 29.69
C ALA A 26 -18.33 -1.82 28.69
N VAL A 27 -17.20 -1.11 28.73
CA VAL A 27 -16.00 -1.44 27.92
C VAL A 27 -15.53 -2.86 28.23
N LEU A 28 -15.43 -3.23 29.52
CA LEU A 28 -15.03 -4.57 29.94
C LEU A 28 -16.01 -5.66 29.48
N ARG A 29 -17.33 -5.40 29.51
CA ARG A 29 -18.33 -6.33 28.98
C ARG A 29 -18.19 -6.51 27.47
N MET A 30 -17.97 -5.43 26.72
CA MET A 30 -17.75 -5.50 25.28
C MET A 30 -16.48 -6.28 24.93
N ILE A 31 -15.40 -6.10 25.70
CA ILE A 31 -14.17 -6.89 25.55
C ILE A 31 -14.42 -8.39 25.76
N ARG A 32 -15.19 -8.76 26.79
CA ARG A 32 -15.55 -10.17 27.05
C ARG A 32 -16.35 -10.77 25.89
N LEU A 33 -17.39 -10.07 25.43
CA LEU A 33 -18.19 -10.52 24.29
C LEU A 33 -17.35 -10.67 23.02
N LEU A 34 -16.46 -9.72 22.75
CA LEU A 34 -15.56 -9.80 21.60
C LEU A 34 -14.61 -11.00 21.71
N HIS A 35 -14.05 -11.25 22.90
CA HIS A 35 -13.21 -12.42 23.15
C HIS A 35 -13.97 -13.73 22.95
N GLU A 36 -15.21 -13.83 23.45
CA GLU A 36 -16.06 -15.01 23.28
C GLU A 36 -16.42 -15.28 21.80
N THR A 37 -16.63 -14.23 21.01
CA THR A 37 -16.92 -14.38 19.57
C THR A 37 -15.71 -14.83 18.76
N GLY A 38 -14.50 -14.39 19.11
CA GLY A 38 -13.25 -14.77 18.43
C GLY A 38 -13.16 -14.38 16.94
N ALA A 39 -14.07 -13.54 16.44
CA ALA A 39 -14.16 -13.18 15.03
C ALA A 39 -13.09 -12.15 14.64
N THR A 40 -12.31 -12.43 13.59
CA THR A 40 -11.16 -11.60 13.18
C THR A 40 -11.61 -10.23 12.65
N GLU A 41 -12.83 -10.14 12.12
CA GLU A 41 -13.50 -8.92 11.68
C GLU A 41 -13.68 -7.92 12.83
N GLY A 42 -13.71 -8.41 14.08
CA GLY A 42 -13.81 -7.58 15.28
C GLY A 42 -12.53 -6.82 15.64
N PHE A 43 -11.41 -7.03 14.92
CA PHE A 43 -10.11 -6.48 15.30
C PHE A 43 -10.09 -4.96 15.44
N GLU A 44 -10.62 -4.21 14.47
CA GLU A 44 -10.62 -2.75 14.57
C GLU A 44 -11.45 -2.23 15.75
N PHE A 45 -12.56 -2.92 16.07
CA PHE A 45 -13.37 -2.59 17.23
C PHE A 45 -12.62 -2.92 18.54
N ALA A 46 -11.91 -4.04 18.59
CA ALA A 46 -11.07 -4.40 19.72
C ALA A 46 -9.99 -3.33 19.97
N CYS A 47 -9.36 -2.80 18.92
CA CYS A 47 -8.39 -1.72 19.03
C CYS A 47 -9.00 -0.45 19.65
N GLU A 48 -10.20 -0.06 19.26
CA GLU A 48 -10.92 1.08 19.84
C GLU A 48 -11.27 0.86 21.32
N LEU A 49 -11.74 -0.35 21.67
CA LEU A 49 -12.03 -0.72 23.06
C LEU A 49 -10.78 -0.67 23.94
N VAL A 50 -9.66 -1.21 23.45
CA VAL A 50 -8.39 -1.28 24.15
C VAL A 50 -7.79 0.11 24.40
N GLN A 51 -7.99 1.06 23.48
CA GLN A 51 -7.56 2.45 23.68
C GLN A 51 -8.31 3.13 24.83
N ARG A 52 -9.58 2.79 25.06
CA ARG A 52 -10.39 3.35 26.16
C ARG A 52 -10.09 2.74 27.52
N LEU A 53 -9.30 1.66 27.59
CA LEU A 53 -8.90 1.09 28.87
C LEU A 53 -8.00 2.06 29.65
N PRO A 54 -8.07 2.07 30.98
CA PRO A 54 -7.16 2.84 31.83
C PRO A 54 -5.70 2.46 31.55
N GLU A 55 -4.74 3.36 31.82
CA GLU A 55 -3.30 3.13 31.57
C GLU A 55 -2.82 1.77 32.11
N THR A 56 -3.24 1.45 33.33
CA THR A 56 -3.07 0.12 33.91
C THR A 56 -4.19 -0.79 33.42
N VAL A 57 -3.85 -1.70 32.50
CA VAL A 57 -4.82 -2.64 31.94
C VAL A 57 -5.37 -3.54 33.05
N PRO A 58 -6.70 -3.67 33.19
CA PRO A 58 -7.30 -4.51 34.22
C PRO A 58 -6.83 -5.97 34.14
N SER A 59 -6.58 -6.59 35.30
CA SER A 59 -6.07 -7.97 35.38
C SER A 59 -6.96 -8.98 34.64
N THR A 60 -8.28 -8.78 34.64
CA THR A 60 -9.22 -9.60 33.88
C THR A 60 -8.97 -9.54 32.38
N VAL A 61 -8.64 -8.36 31.83
CA VAL A 61 -8.33 -8.21 30.40
C VAL A 61 -7.02 -8.92 30.06
N ILE A 62 -6.00 -8.79 30.92
CA ILE A 62 -4.72 -9.50 30.78
C ILE A 62 -4.93 -11.02 30.82
N GLN A 63 -5.78 -11.53 31.71
CA GLN A 63 -6.10 -12.94 31.81
C GLN A 63 -6.76 -13.46 30.53
N LEU A 64 -7.78 -12.77 30.01
CA LEU A 64 -8.45 -13.13 28.76
C LEU A 64 -7.48 -13.14 27.56
N ALA A 65 -6.66 -12.11 27.45
CA ALA A 65 -5.65 -12.00 26.39
C ALA A 65 -4.50 -13.01 26.53
N SER A 66 -4.33 -13.62 27.70
CA SER A 66 -3.27 -14.60 27.94
C SER A 66 -3.66 -16.02 27.57
N VAL A 67 -4.94 -16.29 27.30
CA VAL A 67 -5.45 -17.61 26.91
C VAL A 67 -4.93 -18.03 25.52
N GLU A 68 -4.98 -17.13 24.54
CA GLU A 68 -4.53 -17.38 23.16
C GLU A 68 -3.83 -16.13 22.63
N LYS A 69 -2.54 -16.28 22.26
CA LYS A 69 -1.66 -15.18 21.82
C LYS A 69 -1.95 -14.72 20.40
N ALA A 70 -2.52 -15.61 19.59
CA ALA A 70 -3.03 -15.28 18.26
C ALA A 70 -4.47 -14.72 18.27
N SER A 71 -5.06 -14.44 19.44
CA SER A 71 -6.43 -13.91 19.53
C SER A 71 -6.52 -12.42 19.19
N VAL A 72 -7.71 -12.00 18.76
CA VAL A 72 -8.03 -10.60 18.42
C VAL A 72 -7.70 -9.65 19.57
N LEU A 73 -8.09 -10.01 20.80
CA LEU A 73 -7.85 -9.19 21.98
C LEU A 73 -6.35 -9.06 22.30
N ALA A 74 -5.62 -10.18 22.25
CA ALA A 74 -4.18 -10.19 22.52
C ALA A 74 -3.43 -9.31 21.51
N ILE A 75 -3.77 -9.44 20.22
CA ILE A 75 -3.15 -8.69 19.13
C ILE A 75 -3.53 -7.20 19.18
N ALA A 76 -4.77 -6.86 19.54
CA ALA A 76 -5.21 -5.48 19.75
C ALA A 76 -4.44 -4.82 20.91
N LEU A 77 -4.24 -5.53 22.03
CA LEU A 77 -3.46 -5.05 23.17
C LEU A 77 -2.02 -4.71 22.78
N ILE A 78 -1.31 -5.61 22.11
CA ILE A 78 0.08 -5.35 21.70
C ILE A 78 0.15 -4.27 20.60
N SER A 79 -0.88 -4.12 19.76
CA SER A 79 -0.87 -3.11 18.69
C SER A 79 -1.16 -1.70 19.21
N PHE A 80 -1.91 -1.55 20.30
CA PHE A 80 -2.44 -0.26 20.75
C PHE A 80 -2.06 0.19 22.16
N ARG A 81 -1.37 -0.64 22.95
CA ARG A 81 -0.92 -0.29 24.31
C ARG A 81 0.59 -0.10 24.41
N SER A 82 1.00 0.60 25.47
CA SER A 82 2.39 0.84 25.81
C SER A 82 3.12 -0.44 26.20
N SER A 83 4.45 -0.41 26.14
CA SER A 83 5.31 -1.56 26.43
C SER A 83 5.11 -2.15 27.83
N SER A 84 4.67 -1.36 28.82
CA SER A 84 4.38 -1.85 30.18
C SER A 84 3.17 -2.79 30.23
N ALA A 85 2.10 -2.48 29.48
CA ALA A 85 0.93 -3.35 29.35
C ALA A 85 1.27 -4.66 28.61
N ILE A 86 2.23 -4.59 27.69
CA ILE A 86 2.70 -5.72 26.90
C ILE A 86 3.54 -6.67 27.75
N CYS A 87 4.42 -6.14 28.62
CA CYS A 87 5.17 -6.95 29.57
C CYS A 87 4.25 -7.79 30.49
N ALA A 88 3.05 -7.28 30.82
CA ALA A 88 2.07 -8.02 31.62
C ALA A 88 1.46 -9.24 30.90
N LEU A 89 1.51 -9.28 29.57
CA LEU A 89 1.04 -10.41 28.77
C LEU A 89 2.09 -11.53 28.62
N GLY A 90 3.28 -11.33 29.18
CA GLY A 90 4.37 -12.31 29.19
C GLY A 90 5.40 -12.11 28.08
N PRO A 91 6.49 -12.89 28.12
CA PRO A 91 7.64 -12.73 27.22
C PRO A 91 7.27 -12.99 25.76
N PHE A 92 7.85 -12.21 24.85
CA PHE A 92 7.55 -12.23 23.42
C PHE A 92 7.83 -13.59 22.76
N GLU A 93 8.81 -14.33 23.26
CA GLU A 93 9.18 -15.65 22.79
C GLU A 93 8.01 -16.65 22.85
N LYS A 94 7.08 -16.46 23.80
CA LYS A 94 5.90 -17.32 23.94
C LYS A 94 4.82 -17.06 22.88
N TRP A 95 4.85 -15.90 22.22
CA TRP A 95 3.87 -15.55 21.18
C TRP A 95 4.23 -16.13 19.82
N MET A 96 5.53 -16.31 19.57
CA MET A 96 6.05 -16.64 18.24
C MET A 96 5.47 -17.95 17.68
N PRO A 97 5.42 -19.08 18.41
CA PRO A 97 4.93 -20.34 17.85
C PRO A 97 3.46 -20.26 17.41
N GLU A 98 2.61 -19.65 18.23
CA GLU A 98 1.17 -19.50 17.93
C GLU A 98 0.94 -18.57 16.74
N LEU A 99 1.64 -17.43 16.69
CA LEU A 99 1.51 -16.49 15.58
C LEU A 99 2.04 -17.07 14.27
N LEU A 100 3.19 -17.76 14.29
CA LEU A 100 3.75 -18.41 13.10
C LEU A 100 2.82 -19.50 12.56
N ALA A 101 2.20 -20.29 13.44
CA ALA A 101 1.18 -21.26 13.04
C ALA A 101 -0.06 -20.59 12.44
N ALA A 102 -0.52 -19.49 13.03
CA ALA A 102 -1.70 -18.74 12.58
C ALA A 102 -1.48 -18.01 11.24
N VAL A 103 -0.24 -17.64 10.88
CA VAL A 103 0.08 -17.07 9.56
C VAL A 103 -0.23 -18.04 8.41
N CYS A 104 -0.16 -19.35 8.65
CA CYS A 104 -0.49 -20.35 7.64
C CYS A 104 -2.00 -20.56 7.45
N ASP A 105 -2.83 -20.11 8.40
CA ASP A 105 -4.30 -20.18 8.32
C ASP A 105 -4.85 -18.97 7.55
N GLU A 106 -5.54 -19.22 6.43
CA GLU A 106 -6.16 -18.17 5.60
C GLU A 106 -7.04 -17.21 6.38
N ARG A 107 -7.78 -17.69 7.38
CA ARG A 107 -8.74 -16.88 8.14
C ARG A 107 -8.05 -15.98 9.17
N ARG A 108 -6.85 -16.38 9.60
CA ARG A 108 -6.10 -15.74 10.68
C ARG A 108 -4.84 -15.04 10.20
N CYS A 109 -4.43 -15.26 8.95
CA CYS A 109 -3.15 -14.77 8.41
C CYS A 109 -2.94 -13.27 8.60
N ALA A 110 -3.90 -12.44 8.16
CA ALA A 110 -3.79 -10.99 8.30
C ALA A 110 -3.69 -10.53 9.77
N LEU A 111 -4.49 -11.15 10.65
CA LEU A 111 -4.47 -10.87 12.08
C LEU A 111 -3.13 -11.31 12.71
N ALA A 112 -2.66 -12.51 12.39
CA ALA A 112 -1.38 -13.03 12.88
C ALA A 112 -0.21 -12.18 12.41
N MET A 113 -0.21 -11.74 11.15
CA MET A 113 0.77 -10.79 10.62
C MET A 113 0.73 -9.45 11.37
N GLN A 114 -0.44 -8.89 11.63
CA GLN A 114 -0.59 -7.68 12.47
C GLN A 114 0.02 -7.90 13.86
N GLY A 115 -0.17 -9.08 14.46
CA GLY A 115 0.46 -9.48 15.71
C GLY A 115 1.98 -9.52 15.62
N LEU A 116 2.53 -10.18 14.60
CA LEU A 116 3.98 -10.24 14.35
C LEU A 116 4.58 -8.85 14.12
N SER A 117 3.89 -7.98 13.37
CA SER A 117 4.31 -6.60 13.18
C SER A 117 4.30 -5.83 14.50
N ALA A 118 3.29 -6.00 15.33
CA ALA A 118 3.24 -5.38 16.65
C ALA A 118 4.37 -5.89 17.57
N LEU A 119 4.72 -7.17 17.51
CA LEU A 119 5.90 -7.68 18.21
C LEU A 119 7.19 -6.98 17.77
N CYS A 120 7.40 -6.85 16.45
CA CYS A 120 8.58 -6.16 15.90
C CYS A 120 8.56 -4.64 16.15
N LEU A 121 7.38 -4.04 16.38
CA LEU A 121 7.28 -2.64 16.81
C LEU A 121 7.87 -2.46 18.22
N HIS A 122 7.51 -3.34 19.16
CA HIS A 122 7.91 -3.21 20.58
C HIS A 122 9.23 -3.88 20.93
N ALA A 123 9.61 -4.91 20.20
CA ALA A 123 10.89 -5.60 20.33
C ALA A 123 11.53 -5.78 18.94
N PRO A 124 12.10 -4.70 18.35
CA PRO A 124 12.69 -4.75 17.03
C PRO A 124 13.69 -5.90 16.87
N GLY A 125 14.52 -6.19 17.89
CA GLY A 125 15.49 -7.28 17.88
C GLY A 125 14.92 -8.70 17.73
N ALA A 126 13.63 -8.92 17.98
CA ALA A 126 12.98 -10.23 17.86
C ALA A 126 12.91 -10.73 16.40
N TYR A 127 13.08 -9.83 15.41
CA TYR A 127 12.98 -10.16 13.99
C TYR A 127 13.91 -11.31 13.56
N ARG A 128 15.12 -11.41 14.13
CA ARG A 128 16.09 -12.45 13.78
C ARG A 128 15.58 -13.84 14.15
N ALA A 129 15.03 -13.97 15.35
CA ALA A 129 14.44 -15.22 15.81
C ALA A 129 13.19 -15.59 15.00
N LEU A 130 12.36 -14.60 14.65
CA LEU A 130 11.20 -14.80 13.78
C LEU A 130 11.60 -15.29 12.38
N LEU A 131 12.59 -14.64 11.75
CA LEU A 131 13.10 -15.05 10.46
C LEU A 131 13.66 -16.48 10.50
N GLU A 132 14.46 -16.81 11.52
CA GLU A 132 15.03 -18.16 11.68
C GLU A 132 13.93 -19.23 11.80
N GLN A 133 12.94 -19.01 12.68
CA GLN A 133 11.83 -19.94 12.86
C GLN A 133 10.92 -20.03 11.63
N SER A 134 10.81 -18.95 10.85
CA SER A 134 10.00 -18.94 9.63
C SER A 134 10.57 -19.80 8.49
N ARG A 135 11.86 -20.20 8.55
CA ARG A 135 12.50 -21.03 7.49
C ARG A 135 11.81 -22.37 7.27
N GLY A 136 11.13 -22.89 8.29
CA GLY A 136 10.34 -24.13 8.20
C GLY A 136 8.99 -23.95 7.49
N LEU A 137 8.56 -22.71 7.21
CA LEU A 137 7.30 -22.42 6.53
C LEU A 137 7.47 -22.51 5.01
N GLY A 138 6.37 -22.76 4.29
CA GLY A 138 6.33 -22.65 2.83
C GLY A 138 6.53 -21.20 2.35
N PRO A 139 6.75 -20.98 1.04
CA PRO A 139 7.05 -19.66 0.48
C PRO A 139 6.05 -18.56 0.85
N GLU A 140 4.75 -18.87 0.82
CA GLU A 140 3.70 -17.91 1.18
C GLU A 140 3.76 -17.51 2.66
N GLY A 141 4.04 -18.47 3.55
CA GLY A 141 4.20 -18.20 4.98
C GLY A 141 5.44 -17.37 5.27
N GLN A 142 6.56 -17.66 4.58
CA GLN A 142 7.78 -16.86 4.68
C GLN A 142 7.56 -15.43 4.20
N LEU A 143 6.85 -15.24 3.09
CA LEU A 143 6.49 -13.93 2.55
C LEU A 143 5.66 -13.14 3.57
N ALA A 144 4.65 -13.78 4.17
CA ALA A 144 3.79 -13.17 5.17
C ALA A 144 4.56 -12.74 6.43
N VAL A 145 5.44 -13.61 6.95
CA VAL A 145 6.28 -13.28 8.10
C VAL A 145 7.24 -12.14 7.76
N CYS A 146 7.94 -12.19 6.62
CA CYS A 146 8.86 -11.13 6.22
C CYS A 146 8.14 -9.79 6.06
N SER A 147 6.95 -9.81 5.44
CA SER A 147 6.11 -8.64 5.22
C SER A 147 5.59 -8.04 6.53
N ALA A 148 5.28 -8.88 7.51
CA ALA A 148 4.92 -8.44 8.86
C ALA A 148 6.10 -7.82 9.61
N ILE A 149 7.28 -8.46 9.55
CA ILE A 149 8.52 -7.96 10.17
C ILE A 149 8.88 -6.58 9.61
N VAL A 150 8.88 -6.41 8.29
CA VAL A 150 9.21 -5.13 7.65
C VAL A 150 8.28 -4.01 8.10
N ARG A 151 6.96 -4.25 8.16
CA ARG A 151 6.00 -3.26 8.69
C ARG A 151 6.29 -2.90 10.14
N GLY A 152 6.56 -3.89 11.00
CA GLY A 152 6.84 -3.65 12.42
C GLY A 152 8.15 -2.89 12.66
N LEU A 153 9.21 -3.23 11.94
CA LEU A 153 10.51 -2.53 11.99
C LEU A 153 10.41 -1.11 11.45
N TYR A 154 9.67 -0.92 10.35
CA TYR A 154 9.42 0.42 9.82
C TYR A 154 8.63 1.27 10.83
N ALA A 155 7.60 0.70 11.45
CA ALA A 155 6.80 1.37 12.47
C ALA A 155 7.61 1.73 13.74
N SER A 156 8.64 0.94 14.10
CA SER A 156 9.53 1.24 15.23
C SER A 156 10.62 2.27 14.92
N GLY A 157 10.80 2.62 13.65
CA GLY A 157 11.87 3.52 13.19
C GLY A 157 13.18 2.82 12.82
N ALA A 158 13.23 1.49 12.85
CA ALA A 158 14.36 0.67 12.36
C ALA A 158 14.32 0.55 10.82
N VAL A 159 14.37 1.71 10.13
CA VAL A 159 14.15 1.82 8.69
C VAL A 159 15.22 1.06 7.89
N GLY A 160 16.49 1.14 8.31
CA GLY A 160 17.59 0.46 7.63
C GLY A 160 17.47 -1.06 7.64
N GLU A 161 17.07 -1.64 8.77
CA GLU A 161 16.79 -3.07 8.87
C GLU A 161 15.56 -3.49 8.05
N ALA A 162 14.50 -2.66 8.06
CA ALA A 162 13.29 -2.91 7.27
C ALA A 162 13.61 -2.93 5.76
N GLU A 163 14.37 -1.96 5.26
CA GLU A 163 14.81 -1.89 3.86
C GLU A 163 15.75 -3.05 3.50
N ALA A 164 16.69 -3.42 4.38
CA ALA A 164 17.59 -4.55 4.15
C ALA A 164 16.83 -5.88 4.02
N ILE A 165 15.83 -6.12 4.89
CA ILE A 165 15.00 -7.32 4.81
C ILE A 165 14.13 -7.29 3.56
N ALA A 166 13.52 -6.14 3.25
CA ALA A 166 12.69 -6.00 2.06
C ALA A 166 13.50 -6.23 0.76
N GLY A 167 14.71 -5.68 0.66
CA GLY A 167 15.59 -5.87 -0.49
C GLY A 167 16.10 -7.30 -0.63
N ASN A 168 16.46 -7.96 0.48
CA ASN A 168 17.10 -9.28 0.44
C ASN A 168 16.11 -10.44 0.41
N LEU A 169 14.90 -10.28 0.96
CA LEU A 169 13.93 -11.37 1.13
C LEU A 169 12.62 -11.11 0.39
N LEU A 170 12.05 -9.89 0.46
CA LEU A 170 10.74 -9.62 -0.15
C LEU A 170 10.80 -9.39 -1.66
N ALA A 171 11.70 -8.50 -2.12
CA ALA A 171 11.82 -8.18 -3.54
C ALA A 171 12.18 -9.38 -4.42
N PRO A 172 13.05 -10.33 -4.01
CA PRO A 172 13.30 -11.54 -4.79
C PRO A 172 12.09 -12.48 -4.86
N GLN A 173 11.28 -12.57 -3.81
CA GLN A 173 10.07 -13.40 -3.77
C GLN A 173 8.94 -12.85 -4.66
N LEU A 174 8.95 -11.55 -4.96
CA LEU A 174 8.05 -10.94 -5.94
C LEU A 174 8.32 -11.38 -7.39
N ASN A 175 9.51 -11.91 -7.69
CA ASN A 175 9.89 -12.32 -9.05
C ASN A 175 9.46 -13.75 -9.38
N THR A 176 8.95 -14.51 -8.41
CA THR A 176 8.45 -15.88 -8.64
C THR A 176 6.98 -15.82 -9.04
N LYS A 177 6.64 -16.40 -10.21
CA LYS A 177 5.32 -16.33 -10.87
C LYS A 177 4.13 -16.97 -10.11
N ASP A 178 4.30 -17.31 -8.84
CA ASP A 178 3.29 -18.02 -8.05
C ASP A 178 2.52 -17.07 -7.12
N GLY A 179 1.19 -17.04 -7.33
CA GLY A 179 0.22 -16.88 -6.24
C GLY A 179 -0.49 -15.52 -6.15
N LYS A 180 -1.81 -15.54 -6.37
CA LYS A 180 -2.74 -14.45 -5.98
C LYS A 180 -2.65 -14.10 -4.48
N ARG A 181 -2.28 -15.07 -3.63
CA ARG A 181 -2.15 -14.92 -2.16
C ARG A 181 -0.99 -14.01 -1.74
N SER A 182 0.03 -13.87 -2.59
CA SER A 182 1.17 -12.97 -2.37
C SER A 182 0.77 -11.49 -2.44
N GLY A 183 -0.26 -11.15 -3.22
CA GLY A 183 -0.76 -9.78 -3.35
C GLY A 183 -1.34 -9.25 -2.05
N ASP A 184 -2.29 -9.98 -1.46
CA ASP A 184 -3.02 -9.55 -0.26
C ASP A 184 -2.09 -9.32 0.94
N VAL A 185 -1.10 -10.19 1.11
CA VAL A 185 -0.07 -10.10 2.16
C VAL A 185 0.78 -8.82 2.01
N LEU A 186 1.10 -8.44 0.78
CA LEU A 186 1.96 -7.30 0.49
C LEU A 186 1.20 -5.97 0.49
N THR A 187 -0.09 -6.01 0.15
CA THR A 187 -0.93 -4.80 0.07
C THR A 187 -1.69 -4.52 1.37
N ALA A 188 -1.69 -5.48 2.31
CA ALA A 188 -2.31 -5.30 3.63
C ALA A 188 -1.79 -4.05 4.36
N SER A 189 -2.70 -3.43 5.10
CA SER A 189 -2.48 -2.23 5.92
C SER A 189 -2.64 -2.59 7.39
N PHE A 190 -1.67 -2.22 8.22
CA PHE A 190 -1.65 -2.57 9.65
C PHE A 190 -1.78 -1.36 10.55
N LEU A 191 -2.50 -1.53 11.66
CA LEU A 191 -2.90 -0.47 12.55
C LEU A 191 -2.10 -0.51 13.85
N PHE A 192 -1.49 0.60 14.23
CA PHE A 192 -0.69 0.72 15.46
C PHE A 192 -1.06 1.98 16.22
N ASN A 193 -0.80 1.98 17.52
CA ASN A 193 -0.69 3.21 18.30
C ASN A 193 0.79 3.60 18.43
N VAL A 194 1.21 4.64 17.72
CA VAL A 194 2.58 5.15 17.77
C VAL A 194 2.52 6.56 18.34
N ARG A 195 3.03 6.73 19.56
CA ARG A 195 3.02 8.02 20.29
C ARG A 195 1.60 8.61 20.43
N GLU A 196 0.66 7.78 20.86
CA GLU A 196 -0.75 8.15 21.09
C GLU A 196 -1.54 8.51 19.82
N LEU A 197 -0.93 8.34 18.65
CA LEU A 197 -1.58 8.50 17.35
C LEU A 197 -1.83 7.13 16.73
N LYS A 198 -3.08 6.90 16.31
CA LYS A 198 -3.42 5.77 15.43
C LYS A 198 -2.68 5.97 14.11
N LYS A 199 -1.82 5.02 13.76
CA LYS A 199 -1.07 5.01 12.51
C LYS A 199 -1.41 3.78 11.69
N CYS A 200 -1.60 3.99 10.40
CA CYS A 200 -1.75 2.93 9.41
C CYS A 200 -0.42 2.75 8.65
N VAL A 201 0.17 1.56 8.72
CA VAL A 201 1.47 1.24 8.14
C VAL A 201 1.29 0.25 6.99
N THR A 202 1.87 0.60 5.84
CA THR A 202 1.91 -0.23 4.64
C THR A 202 3.36 -0.51 4.24
N LEU A 203 3.57 -1.40 3.27
CA LEU A 203 4.90 -1.65 2.71
C LEU A 203 5.32 -0.60 1.67
N LEU A 204 4.45 0.34 1.29
CA LEU A 204 4.69 1.27 0.19
C LEU A 204 6.00 2.07 0.34
N PRO A 205 6.29 2.71 1.48
CA PRO A 205 7.51 3.51 1.62
C PRO A 205 8.78 2.66 1.46
N VAL A 206 8.80 1.49 2.09
CA VAL A 206 9.96 0.58 2.08
C VAL A 206 10.16 -0.03 0.70
N LEU A 207 9.09 -0.45 0.02
CA LEU A 207 9.18 -1.02 -1.33
C LEU A 207 9.64 0.02 -2.36
N VAL A 208 9.23 1.29 -2.22
CA VAL A 208 9.74 2.36 -3.09
C VAL A 208 11.23 2.61 -2.83
N ALA A 209 11.67 2.65 -1.57
CA ALA A 209 13.09 2.80 -1.23
C ALA A 209 13.94 1.66 -1.82
N VAL A 210 13.50 0.40 -1.63
CA VAL A 210 14.17 -0.78 -2.19
C VAL A 210 14.21 -0.72 -3.73
N ALA A 211 13.11 -0.35 -4.37
CA ALA A 211 13.04 -0.25 -5.82
C ALA A 211 14.01 0.81 -6.38
N ARG A 212 14.22 1.92 -5.65
CA ARG A 212 15.19 2.97 -6.03
C ARG A 212 16.64 2.48 -5.97
N SER A 213 16.95 1.58 -5.05
CA SER A 213 18.29 1.01 -4.88
C SER A 213 18.54 -0.23 -5.75
N ALA A 214 17.50 -0.80 -6.36
CA ALA A 214 17.61 -1.99 -7.18
C ALA A 214 18.21 -1.68 -8.57
N VAL A 215 19.07 -2.57 -9.04
CA VAL A 215 19.64 -2.49 -10.41
C VAL A 215 18.56 -2.68 -11.47
N THR A 216 17.57 -3.53 -11.20
CA THR A 216 16.41 -3.77 -12.07
C THR A 216 15.13 -3.83 -11.25
N THR A 217 14.05 -3.24 -11.78
CA THR A 217 12.71 -3.28 -11.17
C THR A 217 11.84 -4.25 -11.95
N SER A 218 11.17 -5.18 -11.26
CA SER A 218 10.28 -6.16 -11.88
C SER A 218 8.86 -5.61 -12.10
N PRO A 219 8.13 -6.14 -13.11
CA PRO A 219 6.71 -5.83 -13.31
C PRO A 219 5.85 -6.10 -12.06
N GLU A 220 6.14 -7.17 -11.33
CA GLU A 220 5.40 -7.59 -10.14
C GLU A 220 5.55 -6.60 -8.99
N LEU A 221 6.76 -6.06 -8.79
CA LEU A 221 6.99 -4.99 -7.81
C LEU A 221 6.20 -3.72 -8.18
N LEU A 222 6.19 -3.32 -9.46
CA LEU A 222 5.41 -2.17 -9.92
C LEU A 222 3.91 -2.37 -9.76
N GLN A 223 3.40 -3.59 -10.00
CA GLN A 223 2.00 -3.93 -9.77
C GLN A 223 1.65 -3.88 -8.27
N CYS A 224 2.53 -4.37 -7.41
CA CYS A 224 2.37 -4.27 -5.95
C CYS A 224 2.32 -2.80 -5.50
N LEU A 225 3.23 -1.97 -5.98
CA LEU A 225 3.23 -0.52 -5.71
C LEU A 225 1.94 0.15 -6.21
N ALA A 226 1.48 -0.19 -7.42
CA ALA A 226 0.23 0.31 -7.97
C ALA A 226 -0.97 -0.07 -7.08
N GLN A 227 -1.03 -1.31 -6.61
CA GLN A 227 -2.09 -1.79 -5.73
C GLN A 227 -2.07 -1.07 -4.37
N LEU A 228 -0.90 -0.94 -3.75
CA LEU A 228 -0.72 -0.18 -2.51
C LEU A 228 -1.15 1.31 -2.64
N LEU A 229 -0.91 1.92 -3.80
CA LEU A 229 -1.37 3.27 -4.10
C LEU A 229 -2.91 3.34 -4.29
N ARG A 230 -3.54 2.28 -4.80
CA ARG A 230 -5.00 2.21 -4.96
C ARG A 230 -5.72 1.97 -3.63
N ASP A 231 -5.20 1.08 -2.80
CA ASP A 231 -5.84 0.61 -1.54
C ASP A 231 -5.66 1.59 -0.36
N LYS A 232 -5.52 2.88 -0.68
CA LYS A 232 -5.29 4.00 0.22
C LYS A 232 -5.86 3.82 1.64
N PRO A 233 -5.01 3.87 2.68
CA PRO A 233 -5.42 4.42 3.97
C PRO A 233 -5.45 5.95 3.88
N ALA A 234 -6.54 6.58 4.31
CA ALA A 234 -6.67 8.05 4.32
C ALA A 234 -5.58 8.77 5.14
N GLU A 235 -4.86 8.02 5.98
CA GLU A 235 -3.90 8.47 6.98
C GLU A 235 -2.43 8.14 6.63
N LEU A 236 -2.14 7.72 5.39
CA LEU A 236 -0.78 7.36 5.00
C LEU A 236 0.13 8.60 4.85
N GLU A 237 1.13 8.73 5.73
CA GLU A 237 2.21 9.72 5.65
C GLU A 237 3.27 9.29 4.59
N PHE A 238 2.94 9.37 3.30
CA PHE A 238 3.86 9.02 2.21
C PHE A 238 3.86 10.06 1.09
N ASP A 239 5.06 10.56 0.72
CA ASP A 239 5.21 11.47 -0.42
C ASP A 239 5.14 10.69 -1.73
N CYS A 240 4.00 10.80 -2.41
CA CYS A 240 3.77 10.13 -3.68
C CYS A 240 4.72 10.60 -4.81
N ASN A 241 5.42 11.73 -4.65
CA ASN A 241 6.47 12.14 -5.60
C ASN A 241 7.65 11.15 -5.62
N GLU A 242 7.88 10.40 -4.54
CA GLU A 242 8.90 9.35 -4.50
C GLU A 242 8.66 8.25 -5.56
N VAL A 243 7.39 7.98 -5.89
CA VAL A 243 7.02 7.03 -6.95
C VAL A 243 7.36 7.61 -8.33
N LEU A 244 7.14 8.91 -8.54
CA LEU A 244 7.51 9.59 -9.78
C LEU A 244 9.03 9.58 -9.97
N HIS A 245 9.80 9.81 -8.90
CA HIS A 245 11.25 9.69 -8.91
C HIS A 245 11.71 8.28 -9.26
N LEU A 246 11.12 7.25 -8.63
CA LEU A 246 11.42 5.86 -8.95
C LEU A 246 11.22 5.57 -10.45
N VAL A 247 10.04 5.90 -11.00
CA VAL A 247 9.71 5.56 -12.39
C VAL A 247 10.61 6.29 -13.39
N ARG A 248 11.07 7.50 -13.08
CA ARG A 248 12.00 8.27 -13.93
C ARG A 248 13.32 7.55 -14.19
N HIS A 249 13.78 6.74 -13.24
CA HIS A 249 15.08 6.06 -13.29
C HIS A 249 15.01 4.64 -13.85
N LEU A 250 13.82 4.15 -14.19
CA LEU A 250 13.67 2.84 -14.82
C LEU A 250 14.21 2.89 -16.25
N PRO A 251 15.01 1.90 -16.71
CA PRO A 251 15.53 1.85 -18.07
C PRO A 251 14.42 1.36 -19.02
N PRO A 252 13.83 2.22 -19.87
CA PRO A 252 12.65 1.83 -20.63
C PRO A 252 12.97 1.52 -22.10
N ASP A 253 14.21 1.75 -22.53
CA ASP A 253 14.61 1.46 -23.90
C ASP A 253 14.55 -0.05 -24.13
N GLN A 254 13.51 -0.49 -24.86
CA GLN A 254 13.20 -1.88 -25.17
C GLN A 254 12.72 -2.72 -23.96
N ALA A 255 12.10 -2.09 -22.97
CA ALA A 255 11.43 -2.80 -21.90
C ALA A 255 10.35 -3.77 -22.44
N PRO A 256 10.26 -5.00 -21.90
CA PRO A 256 9.26 -5.96 -22.32
C PRO A 256 7.84 -5.45 -22.00
N GLU A 257 6.85 -5.83 -22.81
CA GLU A 257 5.46 -5.35 -22.70
C GLU A 257 4.87 -5.45 -21.27
N PRO A 258 5.08 -6.53 -20.49
CA PRO A 258 4.60 -6.60 -19.11
C PRO A 258 5.18 -5.51 -18.18
N LEU A 259 6.42 -5.10 -18.41
CA LEU A 259 7.07 -4.04 -17.63
C LEU A 259 6.46 -2.67 -17.98
N ASN A 260 6.21 -2.43 -19.27
CA ASN A 260 5.55 -1.20 -19.73
C ASN A 260 4.12 -1.09 -19.18
N ASP A 261 3.35 -2.19 -19.22
CA ASP A 261 2.00 -2.24 -18.65
C ASP A 261 2.02 -1.94 -17.14
N ALA A 262 2.92 -2.57 -16.38
CA ALA A 262 3.04 -2.36 -14.94
C ALA A 262 3.48 -0.93 -14.58
N LEU A 263 4.38 -0.36 -15.38
CA LEU A 263 4.83 1.03 -15.24
C LEU A 263 3.67 2.01 -15.47
N VAL A 264 2.86 1.79 -16.51
CA VAL A 264 1.68 2.62 -16.80
C VAL A 264 0.65 2.51 -15.67
N GLU A 265 0.41 1.32 -15.14
CA GLU A 265 -0.52 1.11 -14.02
C GLU A 265 -0.04 1.80 -12.74
N CYS A 266 1.26 1.71 -12.43
CA CYS A 266 1.88 2.38 -11.29
C CYS A 266 1.78 3.91 -11.41
N LEU A 267 2.14 4.47 -12.58
CA LEU A 267 2.00 5.91 -12.85
C LEU A 267 0.56 6.40 -12.77
N SER A 268 -0.38 5.64 -13.33
CA SER A 268 -1.80 5.99 -13.27
C SER A 268 -2.34 5.96 -11.84
N SER A 269 -1.80 5.08 -11.00
CA SER A 269 -2.16 5.01 -9.58
C SER A 269 -1.55 6.19 -8.82
N ALA A 270 -0.29 6.54 -9.07
CA ALA A 270 0.36 7.72 -8.49
C ALA A 270 -0.31 9.04 -8.91
N LEU A 271 -0.80 9.12 -10.16
CA LEU A 271 -1.52 10.28 -10.68
C LEU A 271 -2.76 10.64 -9.84
N ALA A 272 -3.46 9.63 -9.31
CA ALA A 272 -4.64 9.87 -8.47
C ALA A 272 -4.31 10.64 -7.17
N TRP A 273 -3.03 10.68 -6.78
CA TRP A 273 -2.54 11.32 -5.57
C TRP A 273 -1.90 12.67 -5.82
N VAL A 274 -0.94 12.71 -6.73
CA VAL A 274 -0.17 13.93 -7.02
C VAL A 274 -1.01 14.89 -7.88
N GLY A 275 -2.06 14.39 -8.51
CA GLY A 275 -2.83 15.12 -9.50
C GLY A 275 -1.99 15.41 -10.75
N ALA A 276 -2.51 16.28 -11.60
CA ALA A 276 -1.72 16.83 -12.69
C ALA A 276 -0.67 17.78 -12.07
N SER A 277 0.62 17.42 -12.15
CA SER A 277 1.71 18.21 -11.58
C SER A 277 2.88 18.37 -12.55
N ALA A 278 3.71 19.39 -12.36
CA ALA A 278 4.95 19.58 -13.10
C ALA A 278 5.90 18.36 -12.98
N GLY A 279 5.89 17.69 -11.82
CA GLY A 279 6.63 16.44 -11.61
C GLY A 279 6.22 15.33 -12.59
N LEU A 280 4.91 15.17 -12.84
CA LEU A 280 4.40 14.22 -13.83
C LEU A 280 4.85 14.57 -15.25
N ALA A 281 4.78 15.84 -15.64
CA ALA A 281 5.24 16.31 -16.95
C ALA A 281 6.75 16.04 -17.13
N GLY A 282 7.55 16.28 -16.08
CA GLY A 282 8.98 15.98 -16.10
C GLY A 282 9.29 14.48 -16.23
N VAL A 283 8.53 13.60 -15.56
CA VAL A 283 8.66 12.14 -15.72
C VAL A 283 8.28 11.66 -17.12
N LEU A 284 7.28 12.31 -17.73
CA LEU A 284 6.79 12.00 -19.07
C LEU A 284 7.46 12.85 -20.17
N SER A 285 8.60 13.49 -19.87
CA SER A 285 9.33 14.31 -20.84
C SER A 285 9.86 13.45 -21.99
N PRO A 286 9.57 13.79 -23.26
CA PRO A 286 10.13 13.10 -24.41
C PRO A 286 11.63 13.42 -24.55
N PRO A 287 12.43 12.56 -25.22
CA PRO A 287 12.10 11.24 -25.74
C PRO A 287 12.16 10.12 -24.69
N GLY A 288 12.08 10.44 -23.39
CA GLY A 288 12.31 9.51 -22.28
C GLY A 288 11.50 8.21 -22.40
N GLY A 289 12.10 7.09 -22.04
CA GLY A 289 11.46 5.81 -22.30
C GLY A 289 10.17 5.57 -21.49
N VAL A 290 9.96 6.27 -20.35
CA VAL A 290 8.68 6.27 -19.63
C VAL A 290 7.56 6.80 -20.53
N PHE A 291 7.85 7.89 -21.26
CA PHE A 291 6.94 8.41 -22.27
C PHE A 291 6.70 7.40 -23.40
N GLN A 292 7.74 6.70 -23.86
CA GLN A 292 7.57 5.63 -24.84
C GLN A 292 6.69 4.49 -24.31
N ALA A 293 6.86 4.06 -23.05
CA ALA A 293 6.00 3.04 -22.44
C ALA A 293 4.52 3.47 -22.43
N VAL A 294 4.25 4.75 -22.10
CA VAL A 294 2.89 5.31 -22.18
C VAL A 294 2.34 5.27 -23.60
N LEU A 295 3.14 5.63 -24.62
CA LEU A 295 2.73 5.55 -26.02
C LEU A 295 2.43 4.11 -26.47
N HIS A 296 3.27 3.16 -26.08
CA HIS A 296 3.04 1.74 -26.36
C HIS A 296 1.76 1.25 -25.69
N GLY A 297 1.51 1.66 -24.44
CA GLY A 297 0.33 1.26 -23.67
C GLY A 297 -1.01 1.66 -24.31
N VAL A 298 -1.06 2.70 -25.17
CA VAL A 298 -2.29 3.04 -25.93
C VAL A 298 -2.72 1.89 -26.86
N ARG A 299 -1.80 1.02 -27.26
CA ARG A 299 -2.05 -0.17 -28.10
C ARG A 299 -2.06 -1.49 -27.32
N SER A 300 -1.91 -1.44 -25.99
CA SER A 300 -1.89 -2.63 -25.14
C SER A 300 -3.15 -3.48 -25.34
N PRO A 301 -3.06 -4.82 -25.30
CA PRO A 301 -4.24 -5.68 -25.33
C PRO A 301 -5.16 -5.44 -24.12
N ARG A 302 -4.63 -4.92 -23.01
CA ARG A 302 -5.38 -4.66 -21.77
C ARG A 302 -6.13 -3.34 -21.82
N LEU A 303 -7.46 -3.40 -21.64
CA LEU A 303 -8.34 -2.21 -21.64
C LEU A 303 -7.90 -1.15 -20.62
N GLN A 304 -7.55 -1.58 -19.41
CA GLN A 304 -7.13 -0.68 -18.33
C GLN A 304 -5.89 0.11 -18.71
N ILE A 305 -4.88 -0.54 -19.29
CA ILE A 305 -3.64 0.11 -19.74
C ILE A 305 -3.92 1.11 -20.87
N ARG A 306 -4.71 0.73 -21.89
CA ARG A 306 -5.09 1.67 -22.96
C ARG A 306 -5.75 2.94 -22.40
N CYS A 307 -6.66 2.78 -21.44
CA CYS A 307 -7.34 3.91 -20.79
C CYS A 307 -6.37 4.75 -19.94
N ALA A 308 -5.52 4.11 -19.14
CA ALA A 308 -4.53 4.75 -18.28
C ALA A 308 -3.51 5.55 -19.10
N SER A 309 -2.97 4.98 -20.17
CA SER A 309 -2.05 5.66 -21.09
C SER A 309 -2.67 6.91 -21.71
N LEU A 310 -3.91 6.81 -22.21
CA LEU A 310 -4.62 7.96 -22.78
C LEU A 310 -4.90 9.03 -21.72
N GLN A 311 -5.20 8.64 -20.48
CA GLN A 311 -5.39 9.57 -19.37
C GLN A 311 -4.09 10.29 -19.00
N LEU A 312 -2.97 9.59 -18.89
CA LEU A 312 -1.65 10.18 -18.64
C LEU A 312 -1.28 11.21 -19.72
N LEU A 313 -1.47 10.87 -21.00
CA LEU A 313 -1.25 11.80 -22.12
C LEU A 313 -2.20 13.01 -22.04
N THR A 314 -3.45 12.80 -21.64
CA THR A 314 -4.43 13.88 -21.45
C THR A 314 -3.96 14.85 -20.35
N CYS A 315 -3.52 14.32 -19.20
CA CYS A 315 -3.02 15.12 -18.09
C CYS A 315 -1.79 15.95 -18.46
N VAL A 316 -0.84 15.36 -19.20
CA VAL A 316 0.32 16.11 -19.71
C VAL A 316 -0.12 17.26 -20.62
N ALA A 317 -1.04 17.02 -21.56
CA ALA A 317 -1.53 18.10 -22.42
C ALA A 317 -2.27 19.19 -21.63
N SER A 318 -3.05 18.84 -20.61
CA SER A 318 -3.66 19.84 -19.72
C SER A 318 -2.60 20.70 -19.04
N LEU A 319 -1.56 20.08 -18.47
CA LEU A 319 -0.47 20.80 -17.80
C LEU A 319 0.28 21.75 -18.73
N LEU A 320 0.54 21.33 -19.96
CA LEU A 320 1.21 22.18 -20.95
C LEU A 320 0.35 23.34 -21.44
N LEU A 321 -0.98 23.19 -21.40
CA LEU A 321 -1.91 24.27 -21.72
C LEU A 321 -2.05 25.26 -20.56
N GLU A 322 -2.02 24.78 -19.32
CA GLU A 322 -2.12 25.60 -18.11
C GLU A 322 -0.78 26.30 -17.78
N GLY A 323 0.35 25.62 -18.00
CA GLY A 323 1.70 26.13 -17.76
C GLY A 323 2.20 27.12 -18.81
N SER A 324 1.39 27.54 -19.79
CA SER A 324 1.81 28.53 -20.79
C SER A 324 2.01 29.95 -20.24
N GLU A 325 1.83 30.17 -18.93
CA GLU A 325 1.93 31.47 -18.29
C GLU A 325 3.15 31.67 -17.35
N GLN A 326 4.03 30.67 -17.12
CA GLN A 326 5.13 30.83 -16.16
C GLN A 326 6.47 30.22 -16.61
N THR A 327 7.56 31.00 -16.44
CA THR A 327 9.01 30.67 -16.40
C THR A 327 9.72 29.96 -17.57
N GLU A 328 10.98 30.37 -17.85
CA GLU A 328 11.84 29.88 -18.95
C GLU A 328 12.12 28.37 -18.94
N GLY A 329 12.06 27.71 -17.78
CA GLY A 329 12.21 26.25 -17.67
C GLY A 329 11.05 25.47 -18.31
N ASP A 330 9.85 26.06 -18.31
CA ASP A 330 8.64 25.44 -18.85
C ASP A 330 8.58 25.55 -20.39
N HIS A 331 9.29 26.52 -20.98
CA HIS A 331 9.39 26.66 -22.43
C HIS A 331 10.14 25.50 -23.09
N ARG A 332 11.26 25.03 -22.52
CA ARG A 332 11.99 23.86 -23.06
C ARG A 332 11.16 22.58 -22.99
N CYS A 333 10.47 22.39 -21.87
CA CYS A 333 9.54 21.27 -21.68
C CYS A 333 8.45 21.28 -22.77
N LYS A 334 7.83 22.45 -23.02
CA LYS A 334 6.82 22.61 -24.07
C LYS A 334 7.37 22.28 -25.46
N ASP A 335 8.59 22.73 -25.81
CA ASP A 335 9.20 22.46 -27.11
C ASP A 335 9.44 20.96 -27.35
N ASP A 336 9.91 20.23 -26.34
CA ASP A 336 10.10 18.77 -26.41
C ASP A 336 8.77 18.05 -26.68
N PHE A 337 7.71 18.47 -26.00
CA PHE A 337 6.35 17.94 -26.22
C PHE A 337 5.74 18.36 -27.56
N MET A 338 6.09 19.53 -28.09
CA MET A 338 5.68 19.95 -29.43
C MET A 338 6.36 19.10 -30.51
N GLY A 339 7.62 18.70 -30.32
CA GLY A 339 8.36 17.82 -31.23
C GLY A 339 7.70 16.45 -31.45
N ILE A 340 6.99 15.93 -30.46
CA ILE A 340 6.30 14.62 -30.52
C ILE A 340 4.78 14.72 -30.74
N ARG A 341 4.22 15.93 -30.82
CA ARG A 341 2.77 16.16 -30.94
C ARG A 341 2.15 15.36 -32.09
N ALA A 342 2.81 15.31 -33.25
CA ALA A 342 2.33 14.56 -34.41
C ALA A 342 2.23 13.05 -34.14
N GLN A 343 3.17 12.49 -33.36
CA GLN A 343 3.16 11.08 -32.98
C GLN A 343 1.97 10.77 -32.06
N VAL A 344 1.72 11.62 -31.05
CA VAL A 344 0.57 11.47 -30.14
C VAL A 344 -0.75 11.57 -30.90
N LEU A 345 -0.87 12.55 -31.81
CA LEU A 345 -2.05 12.69 -32.66
C LEU A 345 -2.24 11.48 -33.59
N LYS A 346 -1.17 10.88 -34.12
CA LYS A 346 -1.28 9.65 -34.93
C LYS A 346 -1.79 8.48 -34.10
N ILE A 347 -1.26 8.28 -32.89
CA ILE A 347 -1.64 7.15 -32.02
C ILE A 347 -3.07 7.30 -31.52
N THR A 348 -3.47 8.50 -31.09
CA THR A 348 -4.85 8.77 -30.66
C THR A 348 -5.87 8.62 -31.79
N GLN A 349 -5.51 8.93 -33.04
CA GLN A 349 -6.37 8.70 -34.20
C GLN A 349 -6.67 7.21 -34.39
N VAL A 350 -5.69 6.33 -34.19
CA VAL A 350 -5.91 4.87 -34.23
C VAL A 350 -6.80 4.44 -33.07
N ALA A 351 -6.58 4.97 -31.86
CA ALA A 351 -7.37 4.64 -30.67
C ALA A 351 -8.85 5.10 -30.74
N LEU A 352 -9.19 6.09 -31.58
CA LEU A 352 -10.59 6.43 -31.87
C LEU A 352 -11.36 5.29 -32.56
N GLY A 353 -10.65 4.39 -33.24
CA GLY A 353 -11.22 3.17 -33.82
C GLY A 353 -11.27 1.97 -32.87
N ASP A 354 -10.93 2.13 -31.57
CA ASP A 354 -10.91 1.02 -30.62
C ASP A 354 -12.30 0.39 -30.46
N HIS A 355 -12.35 -0.93 -30.27
CA HIS A 355 -13.59 -1.69 -30.11
C HIS A 355 -14.34 -1.36 -28.81
N LYS A 356 -13.66 -0.84 -27.77
CA LYS A 356 -14.26 -0.43 -26.50
C LYS A 356 -14.63 1.05 -26.49
N ARG A 357 -15.89 1.35 -26.18
CA ARG A 357 -16.42 2.73 -26.10
C ARG A 357 -15.60 3.64 -25.18
N LEU A 358 -15.17 3.13 -24.02
CA LEU A 358 -14.41 3.89 -23.03
C LEU A 358 -13.07 4.39 -23.61
N VAL A 359 -12.36 3.54 -24.37
CA VAL A 359 -11.09 3.91 -25.01
C VAL A 359 -11.33 5.01 -26.04
N ARG A 360 -12.37 4.88 -26.88
CA ARG A 360 -12.71 5.91 -27.87
C ARG A 360 -12.98 7.27 -27.22
N GLN A 361 -13.70 7.28 -26.09
CA GLN A 361 -13.98 8.52 -25.35
C GLN A 361 -12.70 9.16 -24.79
N ARG A 362 -11.84 8.37 -24.14
CA ARG A 362 -10.54 8.84 -23.64
C ARG A 362 -9.62 9.33 -24.76
N ALA A 363 -9.61 8.64 -25.89
CA ALA A 363 -8.83 9.02 -27.07
C ALA A 363 -9.31 10.35 -27.67
N ALA A 364 -10.63 10.57 -27.75
CA ALA A 364 -11.20 11.84 -28.21
C ALA A 364 -10.81 13.01 -27.30
N GLN A 365 -10.91 12.83 -25.98
CA GLN A 365 -10.51 13.84 -25.00
C GLN A 365 -9.01 14.16 -25.11
N CYS A 366 -8.16 13.14 -25.11
CA CYS A 366 -6.72 13.28 -25.28
C CYS A 366 -6.40 14.04 -26.57
N ARG A 367 -6.92 13.57 -27.70
CA ARG A 367 -6.70 14.18 -29.02
C ARG A 367 -7.10 15.66 -29.05
N GLN A 368 -8.25 16.00 -28.46
CA GLN A 368 -8.72 17.38 -28.40
C GLN A 368 -7.74 18.31 -27.68
N LEU A 369 -7.19 17.89 -26.53
CA LEU A 369 -6.23 18.71 -25.79
C LEU A 369 -4.90 18.85 -26.54
N TRP A 370 -4.39 17.75 -27.10
CA TRP A 370 -3.16 17.77 -27.89
C TRP A 370 -3.28 18.62 -29.18
N PHE A 371 -4.48 18.73 -29.75
CA PHE A 371 -4.71 19.67 -30.85
C PHE A 371 -4.61 21.13 -30.43
N LYS A 372 -5.04 21.47 -29.20
CA LYS A 372 -5.00 22.83 -28.66
C LYS A 372 -3.59 23.31 -28.34
N LEU A 373 -2.62 22.41 -28.16
CA LEU A 373 -1.21 22.76 -28.04
C LEU A 373 -0.77 23.47 -29.33
N ARG A 374 -0.58 24.80 -29.22
CA ARG A 374 -0.07 25.66 -30.29
C ARG A 374 1.37 26.04 -29.96
N TYR A 375 2.18 26.19 -31.01
CA TYR A 375 3.51 26.79 -30.94
C TYR A 375 3.43 28.10 -30.19
#